data_AF-A0AAP7LUU9-F1
#
_entry.id   AF-A0AAP7LUU9-F1
#
_cell.length_a   1.000
_cell.length_b   1.000
_cell.length_c   1.000
_cell.angle_alpha   90.00
_cell.angle_beta   90.00
_cell.angle_gamma   90.00
#
_symmetry.space_group_name_H-M   'P 1'
#
loop_
_entity.id
_entity.type
_entity.pdbx_description
1 polymer ?
#
loop_
_entity_poly.entity_id
_entity_poly.type
_entity_poly.pdbx_seq_one_letter_code
_entity_poly.pdbx_strand_id
1 'polypeptide(L)'
;METVFEFLKEIVSNPSIRKTTLILTITFSVIWFVYQTIADTSARKNKNKYRKSFIGQIVTGKSPEGNDKPKSVSPTNTPSKKTTNNDIDMDAIIIKSLRRKRYLDKKDENKKTSRGYNAKDTYEDLRRIISYSDEIQKFVKEAKGGMKSKSISSFRVKVTGDKVEIESITIPPIKINTNQAMTIKDVDSLKGMINDNRILSAFAYDAVK
;
A
#
# COMPACT_ATOMS: atom_id res chain seq x y z
N MET A 1 -48.80 -14.28 8.95
CA MET A 1 -49.25 -12.89 9.23
C MET A 1 -49.53 -12.73 10.71
N GLU A 2 -50.39 -13.56 11.33
CA GLU A 2 -50.60 -13.57 12.80
C GLU A 2 -49.32 -13.75 13.61
N THR A 3 -48.46 -14.70 13.22
CA THR A 3 -47.18 -14.94 13.89
C THR A 3 -46.22 -13.74 13.86
N VAL A 4 -46.27 -12.94 12.80
CA VAL A 4 -45.47 -11.70 12.68
C VAL A 4 -46.08 -10.62 13.56
N PHE A 5 -47.41 -10.58 13.67
CA PHE A 5 -48.13 -9.59 14.48
C PHE A 5 -47.97 -9.84 15.98
N GLU A 6 -48.00 -11.11 16.42
CA GLU A 6 -47.72 -11.50 17.80
C GLU A 6 -46.28 -11.21 18.20
N PHE A 7 -45.33 -11.52 17.32
CA PHE A 7 -43.92 -11.18 17.51
C PHE A 7 -43.68 -9.68 17.64
N LEU A 8 -44.33 -8.85 16.80
CA LEU A 8 -44.26 -7.40 16.90
C LEU A 8 -44.90 -6.87 18.19
N LYS A 9 -45.99 -7.48 18.64
CA LYS A 9 -46.66 -7.12 19.90
C LYS A 9 -45.77 -7.44 21.10
N GLU A 10 -45.12 -8.60 21.09
CA GLU A 10 -44.21 -9.04 22.16
C GLU A 10 -42.96 -8.15 22.28
N ILE A 11 -42.42 -7.68 21.15
CA ILE A 11 -41.30 -6.72 21.12
C ILE A 11 -41.68 -5.38 21.76
N VAL A 12 -42.92 -4.90 21.57
CA VAL A 12 -43.36 -3.59 22.06
C VAL A 12 -43.82 -3.65 23.51
N SER A 13 -44.45 -4.75 23.93
CA SER A 13 -45.02 -4.91 25.27
C SER A 13 -43.99 -5.29 26.34
N ASN A 14 -42.88 -5.94 25.97
CA ASN A 14 -41.88 -6.40 26.94
C ASN A 14 -40.71 -5.38 27.06
N PRO A 15 -40.52 -4.71 28.21
CA PRO A 15 -39.53 -3.64 28.37
C PRO A 15 -38.08 -4.12 28.21
N SER A 16 -37.79 -5.40 28.50
CA SER A 16 -36.46 -5.99 28.30
C SER A 16 -36.17 -6.22 26.82
N ILE A 17 -37.14 -6.72 26.06
CA ILE A 17 -37.02 -6.96 24.62
C ILE A 17 -36.96 -5.63 23.85
N ARG A 18 -37.75 -4.63 24.28
CA ARG A 18 -37.75 -3.29 23.69
C ARG A 18 -36.38 -2.62 23.77
N LYS A 19 -35.70 -2.71 24.92
CA LYS A 19 -34.33 -2.18 25.09
C LYS A 19 -33.34 -2.86 24.15
N THR A 20 -33.35 -4.19 24.11
CA THR A 20 -32.44 -4.97 23.25
C THR A 20 -32.67 -4.67 21.77
N THR A 21 -33.93 -4.61 21.33
CA THR A 21 -34.29 -4.32 19.94
C THR A 21 -33.86 -2.90 19.56
N LEU A 22 -34.02 -1.93 20.47
CA LEU A 22 -33.60 -0.54 20.25
C LEU A 22 -32.07 -0.43 20.16
N ILE A 23 -31.32 -1.12 21.03
CA ILE A 23 -29.85 -1.19 20.96
C ILE A 23 -29.40 -1.81 19.63
N LEU A 24 -30.02 -2.91 19.23
CA LEU A 24 -29.72 -3.60 17.97
C LEU A 24 -29.95 -2.65 16.78
N THR A 25 -31.07 -1.93 16.79
CA THR A 25 -31.46 -0.98 15.73
C THR A 25 -30.48 0.18 15.63
N ILE A 26 -30.06 0.75 16.76
CA ILE A 26 -29.03 1.80 16.80
C ILE A 26 -27.71 1.25 16.25
N THR A 27 -27.31 0.04 16.65
CA THR A 27 -26.06 -0.57 16.21
C THR A 27 -26.04 -0.78 14.70
N PHE A 28 -27.12 -1.32 14.12
CA PHE A 28 -27.26 -1.46 12.68
C PHE A 28 -27.26 -0.11 11.95
N SER A 29 -27.92 0.91 12.53
CA SER A 29 -27.94 2.26 11.96
C SER A 29 -26.54 2.89 11.91
N VAL A 30 -25.74 2.70 12.97
CA VAL A 30 -24.35 3.19 13.02
C VAL A 30 -23.47 2.46 12.01
N ILE A 31 -23.58 1.13 11.92
CA ILE A 31 -22.82 0.32 10.94
C ILE A 31 -23.18 0.77 9.51
N TRP A 32 -24.47 0.95 9.23
CA TRP A 32 -24.95 1.41 7.94
C TRP A 32 -24.44 2.82 7.61
N PHE A 33 -24.48 3.74 8.57
CA PHE A 33 -23.97 5.09 8.40
C PHE A 33 -22.46 5.10 8.08
N VAL A 34 -21.66 4.30 8.80
CA VAL A 34 -20.22 4.16 8.53
C VAL A 34 -19.98 3.58 7.14
N TYR A 35 -20.72 2.53 6.75
CA TYR A 35 -20.64 1.96 5.42
C TYR A 35 -20.95 2.99 4.32
N GLN A 36 -22.04 3.76 4.49
CA GLN A 36 -22.44 4.79 3.53
C GLN A 36 -21.40 5.92 3.44
N THR A 37 -20.78 6.29 4.56
CA THR A 37 -19.71 7.30 4.60
C THR A 37 -18.46 6.84 3.85
N ILE A 38 -18.07 5.56 4.02
CA ILE A 38 -16.93 4.96 3.30
C ILE A 38 -17.25 4.84 1.80
N ALA A 39 -18.45 4.36 1.45
CA ALA A 39 -18.91 4.25 0.08
C ALA A 39 -18.91 5.61 -0.63
N ASP A 40 -19.45 6.66 0.00
CA ASP A 40 -19.51 8.00 -0.59
C ASP A 40 -18.12 8.63 -0.73
N THR A 41 -17.22 8.38 0.25
CA THR A 41 -15.81 8.81 0.17
C THR A 41 -15.06 8.09 -0.96
N SER A 42 -15.30 6.79 -1.14
CA SER A 42 -14.70 5.99 -2.22
C SER A 42 -15.22 6.39 -3.60
N ALA A 43 -16.53 6.69 -3.72
CA ALA A 43 -17.16 7.14 -4.95
C ALA A 43 -16.65 8.53 -5.38
N ARG A 44 -16.45 9.46 -4.44
CA ARG A 44 -15.86 10.78 -4.70
C ARG A 44 -14.40 10.70 -5.17
N LYS A 45 -13.60 9.79 -4.60
CA LYS A 45 -12.22 9.55 -5.06
C LYS A 45 -12.17 8.98 -6.48
N ASN A 46 -13.09 8.10 -6.85
CA ASN A 46 -13.13 7.52 -8.20
C ASN A 46 -13.67 8.52 -9.24
N LYS A 47 -14.76 9.26 -8.98
CA LYS A 47 -15.28 10.26 -9.94
C LYS A 47 -14.27 11.35 -10.30
N ASN A 48 -13.46 11.81 -9.34
CA ASN A 48 -12.42 12.81 -9.60
C ASN A 48 -11.25 12.27 -10.46
N LYS A 49 -11.01 10.95 -10.43
CA LYS A 49 -9.97 10.30 -11.24
C LYS A 49 -10.41 10.22 -12.71
N TYR A 50 -11.67 9.88 -12.97
CA TYR A 50 -12.23 9.83 -14.33
C TYR A 50 -12.40 11.21 -14.96
N ARG A 51 -12.86 12.22 -14.21
CA ARG A 51 -12.98 13.60 -14.74
C ARG A 51 -11.64 14.21 -15.18
N LYS A 52 -10.55 13.96 -14.43
CA LYS A 52 -9.21 14.40 -14.82
C LYS A 52 -8.66 13.65 -16.04
N SER A 53 -9.02 12.37 -16.21
CA SER A 53 -8.65 11.58 -17.39
C SER A 53 -9.35 12.08 -18.66
N PHE A 54 -10.65 12.38 -18.60
CA PHE A 54 -11.41 12.88 -19.75
C PHE A 54 -11.01 14.30 -20.17
N ILE A 55 -10.83 15.22 -19.21
CA ILE A 55 -10.33 16.57 -19.54
C ILE A 55 -8.90 16.49 -20.09
N GLY A 56 -8.06 15.60 -19.54
CA GLY A 56 -6.73 15.31 -20.09
C GLY A 56 -6.79 14.75 -21.52
N GLN A 57 -7.77 13.91 -21.86
CA GLN A 57 -7.96 13.37 -23.21
C GLN A 57 -8.47 14.40 -24.21
N ILE A 58 -9.39 15.28 -23.82
CA ILE A 58 -9.90 16.36 -24.67
C ILE A 58 -8.79 17.38 -24.98
N VAL A 59 -7.94 17.69 -24.00
CA VAL A 59 -6.80 18.62 -24.17
C VAL A 59 -5.65 18.00 -24.98
N THR A 60 -5.49 16.67 -24.96
CA THR A 60 -4.37 15.99 -25.64
C THR A 60 -4.73 15.35 -26.97
N GLY A 61 -6.01 15.35 -27.38
CA GLY A 61 -6.47 15.00 -28.73
C GLY A 61 -6.22 13.54 -29.15
N LYS A 62 -5.88 12.63 -28.23
CA LYS A 62 -5.55 11.24 -28.57
C LYS A 62 -6.73 10.32 -28.30
N SER A 63 -7.51 10.09 -29.35
CA SER A 63 -8.41 8.94 -29.44
C SER A 63 -7.59 7.67 -29.71
N PRO A 64 -7.90 6.51 -29.11
CA PRO A 64 -7.22 5.28 -29.44
C PRO A 64 -7.92 4.63 -30.63
N GLU A 65 -7.29 4.64 -31.80
CA GLU A 65 -7.25 3.56 -32.81
C GLU A 65 -6.84 4.09 -34.20
N GLY A 66 -6.04 3.30 -34.92
CA GLY A 66 -5.77 3.50 -36.35
C GLY A 66 -4.28 3.41 -36.73
N ASN A 67 -3.86 2.26 -37.23
CA ASN A 67 -2.60 2.04 -37.94
C ASN A 67 -2.50 2.91 -39.20
N ASP A 68 -1.32 3.47 -39.49
CA ASP A 68 -0.67 3.40 -40.82
C ASP A 68 0.76 4.00 -40.81
N LYS A 69 1.66 3.36 -41.57
CA LYS A 69 3.11 3.66 -41.67
C LYS A 69 3.42 4.83 -42.66
N PRO A 70 4.68 5.08 -43.08
CA PRO A 70 5.56 6.12 -42.52
C PRO A 70 6.00 7.17 -43.58
N LYS A 71 6.44 8.37 -43.17
CA LYS A 71 7.28 9.23 -44.02
C LYS A 71 8.41 9.85 -43.21
N SER A 72 9.63 9.54 -43.66
CA SER A 72 10.90 10.05 -43.17
C SER A 72 11.13 11.50 -43.57
N VAL A 73 11.53 12.34 -42.62
CA VAL A 73 12.60 13.34 -42.81
C VAL A 73 13.31 13.50 -41.45
N SER A 74 14.61 13.21 -41.42
CA SER A 74 15.55 13.61 -40.34
C SER A 74 16.49 14.68 -40.94
N PRO A 75 17.25 15.48 -40.15
CA PRO A 75 17.63 15.27 -38.75
C PRO A 75 17.57 16.52 -37.85
N THR A 76 17.87 16.30 -36.56
CA THR A 76 18.17 17.33 -35.55
C THR A 76 16.96 17.99 -34.90
N ASN A 77 16.16 17.16 -34.23
CA ASN A 77 15.77 17.49 -32.87
C ASN A 77 15.97 16.22 -32.07
N THR A 78 16.96 16.25 -31.18
CA THR A 78 17.18 15.24 -30.15
C THR A 78 15.80 14.81 -29.65
N PRO A 79 15.41 13.52 -29.77
CA PRO A 79 14.17 13.09 -29.20
C PRO A 79 14.29 13.41 -27.71
N SER A 80 13.51 14.39 -27.27
CA SER A 80 13.23 14.63 -25.86
C SER A 80 12.95 13.26 -25.27
N LYS A 81 13.97 12.75 -24.57
CA LYS A 81 14.00 11.41 -24.02
C LYS A 81 12.86 11.42 -23.03
N LYS A 82 11.73 10.81 -23.40
CA LYS A 82 10.58 10.64 -22.53
C LYS A 82 11.12 10.24 -21.16
N THR A 83 10.81 11.08 -20.18
CA THR A 83 11.16 10.96 -18.77
C THR A 83 10.60 9.65 -18.20
N THR A 84 11.34 8.57 -18.41
CA THR A 84 11.06 7.25 -17.83
C THR A 84 12.29 6.72 -17.07
N ASN A 85 13.44 7.40 -17.16
CA ASN A 85 14.66 7.04 -16.41
C ASN A 85 14.70 7.62 -14.98
N ASN A 86 14.21 8.84 -14.75
CA ASN A 86 14.38 9.53 -13.45
C ASN A 86 13.68 8.84 -12.27
N ASP A 87 12.61 8.08 -12.50
CA ASP A 87 11.85 7.42 -11.43
C ASP A 87 12.48 6.09 -11.00
N ILE A 88 13.12 5.37 -11.93
CA ILE A 88 13.92 4.17 -11.63
C ILE A 88 15.22 4.57 -10.91
N ASP A 89 15.76 5.76 -11.23
CA ASP A 89 16.95 6.29 -10.60
C ASP A 89 16.75 6.53 -9.10
N MET A 90 15.58 6.98 -8.66
CA MET A 90 15.31 7.22 -7.23
C MET A 90 15.27 5.92 -6.43
N ASP A 91 14.65 4.87 -6.98
CA ASP A 91 14.63 3.57 -6.32
C ASP A 91 16.05 3.01 -6.15
N ALA A 92 16.90 3.15 -7.16
CA ALA A 92 18.30 2.78 -7.10
C ALA A 92 19.09 3.61 -6.09
N ILE A 93 18.82 4.92 -6.00
CA ILE A 93 19.43 5.79 -4.98
C ILE A 93 19.04 5.35 -3.57
N ILE A 94 17.78 4.98 -3.32
CA ILE A 94 17.34 4.46 -2.01
C ILE A 94 18.12 3.20 -1.65
N ILE A 95 18.20 2.21 -2.56
CA ILE A 95 18.96 0.98 -2.34
C ILE A 95 20.44 1.29 -2.09
N LYS A 96 21.04 2.19 -2.87
CA LYS A 96 22.44 2.62 -2.73
C LYS A 96 22.72 3.26 -1.37
N SER A 97 21.83 4.14 -0.91
CA SER A 97 21.94 4.80 0.40
C SER A 97 21.81 3.79 1.55
N LEU A 98 20.85 2.87 1.46
CA LEU A 98 20.67 1.77 2.43
C LEU A 98 21.90 0.86 2.48
N ARG A 99 22.46 0.43 1.33
CA ARG A 99 23.69 -0.38 1.27
C ARG A 99 24.86 0.32 1.94
N ARG A 100 25.01 1.62 1.68
CA ARG A 100 26.08 2.45 2.26
C ARG A 100 25.84 2.85 3.72
N LYS A 101 24.67 2.50 4.29
CA LYS A 101 24.23 2.91 5.63
C LYS A 101 24.27 4.43 5.82
N ARG A 102 24.00 5.19 4.75
CA ARG A 102 23.98 6.66 4.74
C ARG A 102 22.57 7.18 4.59
N TYR A 103 22.30 8.33 5.18
CA TYR A 103 21.07 9.08 4.96
C TYR A 103 20.87 9.42 3.48
N LEU A 104 19.61 9.58 3.09
CA LEU A 104 19.26 10.09 1.78
C LEU A 104 19.72 11.55 1.64
N ASP A 105 20.24 11.92 0.47
CA ASP A 105 20.63 13.31 0.24
C ASP A 105 19.40 14.23 0.31
N LYS A 106 19.54 15.41 0.93
CA LYS A 106 18.43 16.39 1.08
C LYS A 106 17.71 16.72 -0.23
N LYS A 107 18.44 16.74 -1.35
CA LYS A 107 17.91 17.00 -2.70
C LYS A 107 16.95 15.91 -3.20
N ASP A 108 17.07 14.70 -2.64
CA ASP A 108 16.34 13.51 -3.05
C ASP A 108 15.18 13.17 -2.09
N GLU A 109 15.16 13.75 -0.88
CA GLU A 109 14.12 13.53 0.14
C GLU A 109 12.70 13.86 -0.35
N ASN A 110 12.55 14.90 -1.17
CA ASN A 110 11.25 15.36 -1.67
C ASN A 110 10.80 14.68 -2.98
N LYS A 111 11.61 13.75 -3.51
CA LYS A 111 11.30 13.01 -4.73
C LYS A 111 10.35 11.86 -4.44
N LYS A 112 9.83 11.27 -5.51
CA LYS A 112 8.98 10.07 -5.45
C LYS A 112 9.71 8.86 -5.99
N THR A 113 9.37 7.70 -5.45
CA THR A 113 9.78 6.40 -5.99
C THR A 113 9.03 6.12 -7.30
N SER A 114 9.46 5.11 -8.06
CA SER A 114 8.74 4.67 -9.27
C SER A 114 7.30 4.20 -9.01
N ARG A 115 6.99 3.90 -7.75
CA ARG A 115 5.66 3.49 -7.28
C ARG A 115 4.82 4.66 -6.77
N GLY A 116 5.38 5.86 -6.77
CA GLY A 116 4.71 7.11 -6.37
C GLY A 116 4.77 7.41 -4.87
N TYR A 117 5.53 6.64 -4.08
CA TYR A 117 5.73 6.89 -2.64
C TYR A 117 6.76 7.98 -2.42
N ASN A 118 6.72 8.65 -1.26
CA ASN A 118 7.76 9.61 -0.90
C ASN A 118 9.09 8.86 -0.68
N ALA A 119 10.18 9.36 -1.26
CA ALA A 119 11.49 8.70 -1.23
C ALA A 119 12.09 8.64 0.18
N LYS A 120 11.99 9.75 0.95
CA LYS A 120 12.47 9.81 2.33
C LYS A 120 11.72 8.82 3.22
N ASP A 121 10.40 8.83 3.15
CA ASP A 121 9.57 7.98 3.99
C ASP A 121 9.80 6.49 3.66
N THR A 122 9.89 6.16 2.37
CA THR A 122 10.20 4.80 1.91
C THR A 122 11.59 4.36 2.41
N TYR A 123 12.59 5.23 2.31
CA TYR A 123 13.93 4.97 2.83
C TYR A 123 13.92 4.75 4.35
N GLU A 124 13.21 5.59 5.10
CA GLU A 124 13.08 5.49 6.57
C GLU A 124 12.41 4.18 6.98
N ASP A 125 11.29 3.81 6.35
CA ASP A 125 10.56 2.57 6.66
C ASP A 125 11.44 1.34 6.38
N LEU A 126 12.09 1.28 5.21
CA LEU A 126 13.01 0.17 4.86
C LEU A 126 14.21 0.12 5.80
N ARG A 127 14.80 1.27 6.14
CA ARG A 127 15.91 1.35 7.09
C ARG A 127 15.50 0.84 8.47
N ARG A 128 14.30 1.22 8.96
CA ARG A 128 13.80 0.75 10.26
C ARG A 128 13.60 -0.76 10.26
N ILE A 129 13.03 -1.33 9.19
CA ILE A 129 12.88 -2.79 9.08
C ILE A 129 14.24 -3.49 9.20
N ILE A 130 15.28 -2.97 8.53
CA ILE A 130 16.64 -3.52 8.63
C ILE A 130 17.20 -3.36 10.05
N SER A 131 17.07 -2.16 10.65
CA SER A 131 17.59 -1.87 11.99
C SER A 131 16.94 -2.71 13.10
N TYR A 132 15.65 -3.02 12.96
CA TYR A 132 14.89 -3.82 13.93
C TYR A 132 14.75 -5.29 13.50
N SER A 133 15.56 -5.73 12.54
CA SER A 133 15.51 -7.10 12.00
C SER A 133 15.61 -8.17 13.09
N ASP A 134 16.53 -8.03 14.04
CA ASP A 134 16.68 -8.99 15.16
C ASP A 134 15.40 -9.10 16.01
N GLU A 135 14.70 -7.99 16.24
CA GLU A 135 13.46 -8.01 17.01
C GLU A 135 12.32 -8.65 16.21
N ILE A 136 12.25 -8.39 14.90
CA ILE A 136 11.30 -9.04 13.99
C ILE A 136 11.55 -10.54 14.00
N GLN A 137 12.79 -11.00 13.85
CA GLN A 137 13.15 -12.42 13.84
C GLN A 137 12.79 -13.11 15.15
N LYS A 138 13.11 -12.49 16.30
CA LYS A 138 12.75 -13.02 17.62
C LYS A 138 11.23 -13.18 17.76
N PHE A 139 10.48 -12.14 17.41
CA PHE A 139 9.02 -12.18 17.48
C PHE A 139 8.43 -13.26 16.55
N VAL A 140 8.91 -13.36 15.31
CA VAL A 140 8.45 -14.38 14.36
C VAL A 140 8.73 -15.79 14.86
N LYS A 141 9.91 -16.02 15.46
CA LYS A 141 10.28 -17.31 16.04
C LYS A 141 9.37 -17.70 17.21
N GLU A 142 9.03 -16.75 18.09
CA GLU A 142 8.12 -16.95 19.24
C GLU A 142 6.65 -17.09 18.85
N ALA A 143 6.27 -16.58 17.68
CA ALA A 143 4.91 -16.58 17.17
C ALA A 143 4.63 -17.71 16.16
N LYS A 144 5.64 -18.48 15.77
CA LYS A 144 5.54 -19.53 14.73
C LYS A 144 4.42 -20.52 15.05
N GLY A 145 3.54 -20.77 14.08
CA GLY A 145 2.41 -21.69 14.22
C GLY A 145 1.19 -21.12 14.97
N GLY A 146 1.25 -19.87 15.42
CA GLY A 146 0.15 -19.18 16.10
C GLY A 146 -0.40 -17.98 15.33
N MET A 147 -1.27 -17.22 16.00
CA MET A 147 -1.77 -15.92 15.54
C MET A 147 -1.38 -14.87 16.58
N LYS A 148 -0.34 -14.07 16.29
CA LYS A 148 0.17 -13.03 17.20
C LYS A 148 0.47 -11.75 16.44
N SER A 149 0.41 -10.62 17.14
CA SER A 149 0.77 -9.30 16.60
C SER A 149 1.60 -8.54 17.63
N LYS A 150 2.65 -7.84 17.19
CA LYS A 150 3.47 -6.98 18.04
C LYS A 150 3.81 -5.67 17.31
N SER A 151 3.78 -4.57 18.04
CA SER A 151 4.29 -3.28 17.55
C SER A 151 5.80 -3.25 17.76
N ILE A 152 6.57 -2.97 16.71
CA ILE A 152 8.02 -2.82 16.76
C ILE A 152 8.34 -1.44 16.19
N SER A 153 8.84 -0.54 17.04
CA SER A 153 9.03 0.86 16.68
C SER A 153 7.74 1.46 16.09
N SER A 154 7.78 1.94 14.84
CA SER A 154 6.67 2.57 14.14
C SER A 154 5.84 1.64 13.25
N PHE A 155 6.13 0.34 13.23
CA PHE A 155 5.43 -0.63 12.38
C PHE A 155 4.87 -1.79 13.20
N ARG A 156 3.89 -2.49 12.65
CA ARG A 156 3.25 -3.64 13.29
C ARG A 156 3.62 -4.91 12.54
N VAL A 157 4.10 -5.91 13.26
CA VAL A 157 4.38 -7.24 12.70
C VAL A 157 3.27 -8.19 13.15
N LYS A 158 2.63 -8.85 12.19
CA LYS A 158 1.61 -9.87 12.40
C LYS A 158 2.12 -11.21 11.90
N VAL A 159 1.89 -12.26 12.67
CA VAL A 159 2.21 -13.64 12.31
C VAL A 159 0.92 -14.45 12.36
N THR A 160 0.61 -15.14 11.26
CA THR A 160 -0.56 -16.01 11.12
C THR A 160 -0.13 -17.31 10.47
N GLY A 161 0.07 -18.36 11.28
CA GLY A 161 0.65 -19.62 10.81
C GLY A 161 2.07 -19.41 10.29
N ASP A 162 2.29 -19.64 8.99
CA ASP A 162 3.57 -19.42 8.31
C ASP A 162 3.66 -18.09 7.55
N LYS A 163 2.66 -17.22 7.66
CA LYS A 163 2.63 -15.91 7.02
C LYS A 163 3.02 -14.82 8.01
N VAL A 164 3.85 -13.90 7.55
CA VAL A 164 4.27 -12.70 8.28
C VAL A 164 3.89 -11.47 7.47
N GLU A 165 3.26 -10.51 8.12
CA GLU A 165 2.90 -9.22 7.54
C GLU A 165 3.52 -8.10 8.36
N ILE A 166 4.34 -7.27 7.71
CA ILE A 166 4.96 -6.08 8.31
C ILE A 166 4.19 -4.86 7.80
N GLU A 167 3.40 -4.24 8.66
CA GLU A 167 2.58 -3.06 8.38
C GLU A 167 3.36 -1.80 8.77
N SER A 168 3.92 -1.13 7.77
CA SER A 168 4.56 0.17 7.92
C SER A 168 3.58 1.32 7.71
N ILE A 169 4.01 2.55 8.03
CA ILE A 169 3.14 3.74 7.97
C ILE A 169 2.98 4.20 6.52
N THR A 170 4.06 4.18 5.72
CA THR A 170 4.08 4.88 4.43
C THR A 170 4.19 3.96 3.22
N ILE A 171 4.83 2.80 3.39
CA ILE A 171 4.92 1.75 2.37
C ILE A 171 3.79 0.72 2.52
N PRO A 172 3.37 0.03 1.45
CA PRO A 172 2.37 -1.03 1.55
C PRO A 172 2.85 -2.16 2.49
N PRO A 173 1.92 -2.92 3.11
CA PRO A 173 2.29 -4.03 3.97
C PRO A 173 3.17 -5.04 3.26
N ILE A 174 4.27 -5.43 3.89
CA ILE A 174 5.20 -6.42 3.37
C ILE A 174 4.72 -7.80 3.81
N LYS A 175 4.22 -8.57 2.85
CA LYS A 175 3.76 -9.95 3.06
C LYS A 175 4.86 -10.92 2.66
N ILE A 176 5.30 -11.71 3.62
CA ILE A 176 6.37 -12.71 3.47
C ILE A 176 6.03 -13.97 4.26
N ASN A 177 6.77 -15.05 4.06
CA ASN A 177 6.69 -16.22 4.92
C ASN A 177 7.65 -16.12 6.12
N THR A 178 7.46 -16.99 7.11
CA THR A 178 8.30 -17.06 8.31
C THR A 178 9.77 -17.24 7.98
N ASN A 179 10.12 -18.09 7.01
CA ASN A 179 11.50 -18.33 6.60
C ASN A 179 12.16 -17.07 6.00
N GLN A 180 11.46 -16.35 5.13
CA GLN A 180 11.89 -15.08 4.56
C GLN A 180 12.09 -14.04 5.66
N ALA A 181 11.18 -13.94 6.63
CA ALA A 181 11.33 -13.03 7.76
C ALA A 181 12.61 -13.33 8.58
N MET A 182 12.98 -14.61 8.72
CA MET A 182 14.24 -15.02 9.38
C MET A 182 15.50 -14.65 8.61
N THR A 183 15.40 -14.32 7.32
CA THR A 183 16.56 -13.92 6.49
C THR A 183 16.79 -12.41 6.44
N ILE A 184 15.91 -11.59 7.03
CA ILE A 184 16.05 -10.12 7.03
C ILE A 184 17.30 -9.75 7.81
N LYS A 185 18.32 -9.18 7.15
CA LYS A 185 19.56 -8.73 7.79
C LYS A 185 20.08 -7.41 7.22
N ASP A 186 19.99 -7.27 5.91
CA ASP A 186 20.46 -6.09 5.17
C ASP A 186 19.52 -5.78 4.00
N VAL A 187 19.81 -4.70 3.28
CA VAL A 187 18.98 -4.29 2.13
C VAL A 187 18.96 -5.32 1.00
N ASP A 188 20.01 -6.14 0.84
CA ASP A 188 20.07 -7.15 -0.21
C ASP A 188 19.18 -8.35 0.12
N SER A 189 19.10 -8.73 1.39
CA SER A 189 18.14 -9.72 1.89
C SER A 189 16.68 -9.33 1.63
N LEU A 190 16.39 -8.02 1.52
CA LEU A 190 15.06 -7.52 1.22
C LEU A 190 14.68 -7.54 -0.27
N LYS A 191 15.60 -7.88 -1.19
CA LYS A 191 15.36 -7.76 -2.64
C LYS A 191 14.08 -8.45 -3.10
N GLY A 192 13.90 -9.71 -2.71
CA GLY A 192 12.68 -10.47 -3.03
C GLY A 192 11.44 -9.83 -2.40
N MET A 193 11.52 -9.47 -1.12
CA MET A 193 10.40 -8.89 -0.37
C MET A 193 9.93 -7.57 -0.95
N ILE A 194 10.86 -6.69 -1.33
CA ILE A 194 10.58 -5.38 -1.94
C ILE A 194 9.96 -5.54 -3.32
N ASN A 195 10.45 -6.48 -4.13
CA ASN A 195 9.94 -6.73 -5.47
C ASN A 195 8.54 -7.36 -5.42
N ASP A 196 8.36 -8.41 -4.62
CA ASP A 196 7.12 -9.16 -4.48
C ASP A 196 5.97 -8.27 -3.96
N ASN A 197 6.29 -7.35 -3.06
CA ASN A 197 5.32 -6.39 -2.49
C ASN A 197 5.25 -5.06 -3.27
N ARG A 198 5.95 -4.96 -4.41
CA ARG A 198 5.94 -3.79 -5.31
C ARG A 198 6.24 -2.46 -4.58
N ILE A 199 7.17 -2.49 -3.64
CA ILE A 199 7.56 -1.30 -2.85
C ILE A 199 8.44 -0.38 -3.71
N LEU A 200 9.38 -0.97 -4.46
CA LEU A 200 10.22 -0.30 -5.44
C LEU A 200 10.09 -1.00 -6.82
N SER A 201 10.78 -0.48 -7.82
CA SER A 201 10.96 -1.11 -9.12
C SER A 201 11.75 -2.42 -9.00
N ALA A 202 11.44 -3.40 -9.86
CA ALA A 202 12.21 -4.64 -9.96
C ALA A 202 13.69 -4.38 -10.31
N PHE A 203 13.96 -3.28 -11.02
CA PHE A 203 15.30 -2.86 -11.45
C PHE A 203 16.06 -2.03 -10.40
N ALA A 204 15.46 -1.75 -9.24
CA ALA A 204 16.07 -0.92 -8.19
C ALA A 204 17.45 -1.43 -7.72
N TYR A 205 17.65 -2.75 -7.82
CA TYR A 205 18.88 -3.42 -7.39
C TYR A 205 19.94 -3.55 -8.50
N ASP A 206 19.57 -3.33 -9.77
CA ASP A 206 20.42 -3.63 -10.92
C ASP A 206 21.38 -2.47 -11.24
N ALA A 207 20.99 -1.24 -10.90
CA ALA A 207 21.78 -0.04 -11.12
C ALA A 207 22.86 0.25 -10.04
N VAL A 208 23.02 -0.65 -9.05
CA VAL A 208 23.78 -0.37 -7.82
C VAL A 208 24.92 -1.38 -7.57
N LYS A 209 25.35 -2.14 -8.59
CA LYS A 209 26.52 -3.03 -8.47
C LYS A 209 27.79 -2.26 -8.15
#